data_AF-A0A7Y8CV41-F1
#
_entry.id   AF-A0A7Y8CV41-F1
#
_cell.length_a   1.000
_cell.length_b   1.000
_cell.length_c   1.000
_cell.angle_alpha   90.00
_cell.angle_beta   90.00
_cell.angle_gamma   90.00
#
_symmetry.space_group_name_H-M   'P 1'
#
loop_
_entity.id
_entity.type
_entity.pdbx_description
1 polymer ?
#
loop_
_entity_poly.entity_id
_entity_poly.type
_entity_poly.pdbx_seq_one_letter_code
_entity_poly.pdbx_strand_id
1 'polypeptide(L)'
;MEHEIVVEGVVLQVEVTHCLNEPPCPGSWNSDWDAQGERELEFKIVSAVTYDDDGVRMSCSREWSFASLAHYYRKQIEQALWHEIDAFKRRQRWAA
;
A
#
# COMPACT_ATOMS: atom_id res chain seq x y z
N MET A 1 8.84 4.54 2.59
CA MET A 1 9.11 3.23 1.93
C MET A 1 8.44 3.29 0.57
N GLU A 2 9.18 3.17 -0.53
CA GLU A 2 8.61 3.30 -1.88
C GLU A 2 8.25 1.93 -2.44
N HIS A 3 7.05 1.84 -3.02
CA HIS A 3 6.48 0.61 -3.57
C HIS A 3 5.96 0.90 -4.98
N GLU A 4 6.23 -0.03 -5.90
CA GLU A 4 5.67 0.01 -7.24
C GLU A 4 4.48 -0.96 -7.30
N ILE A 5 3.30 -0.42 -7.62
CA ILE A 5 2.05 -1.19 -7.61
C ILE A 5 1.41 -1.07 -8.99
N VAL A 6 1.05 -2.21 -9.57
CA VAL A 6 0.32 -2.27 -10.83
C VAL A 6 -1.17 -2.44 -10.52
N VAL A 7 -1.99 -1.47 -10.93
CA VAL A 7 -3.45 -1.49 -10.75
C VAL A 7 -4.12 -1.21 -12.09
N GLU A 8 -4.87 -2.17 -12.62
CA GLU A 8 -5.66 -2.02 -13.86
C GLU A 8 -4.89 -1.43 -15.05
N GLY A 9 -3.61 -1.81 -15.23
CA GLY A 9 -2.76 -1.30 -16.31
C GLY A 9 -2.08 0.04 -16.02
N VAL A 10 -2.24 0.57 -14.81
CA VAL A 10 -1.53 1.74 -14.29
C VAL A 10 -0.45 1.30 -13.32
N VAL A 11 0.78 1.73 -13.56
CA VAL A 11 1.90 1.59 -12.63
C VAL A 11 1.94 2.82 -11.73
N LEU A 12 1.71 2.60 -10.45
CA LEU A 12 1.69 3.62 -9.40
C LEU A 12 2.95 3.47 -8.56
N GLN A 13 3.73 4.54 -8.43
CA GLN A 13 4.77 4.64 -7.43
C GLN A 13 4.16 5.28 -6.18
N VAL A 14 4.13 4.50 -5.11
CA VAL A 14 3.48 4.87 -3.86
C VAL A 14 4.53 4.92 -2.76
N GLU A 15 4.54 6.02 -2.00
CA GLU A 15 5.37 6.17 -0.83
C GLU A 15 4.51 6.00 0.42
N VAL A 16 4.82 4.97 1.21
CA VAL A 16 4.21 4.76 2.53
C VAL A 16 4.83 5.73 3.53
N THR A 17 4.00 6.59 4.11
CA THR A 17 4.37 7.62 5.10
C THR A 17 4.18 7.11 6.52
N HIS A 18 3.12 6.31 6.74
CA HIS A 18 2.82 5.71 8.03
C HIS A 18 2.38 4.26 7.84
N CYS A 19 2.93 3.35 8.63
CA CYS A 19 2.53 1.95 8.64
C CYS A 19 2.58 1.44 10.06
N LEU A 20 1.41 1.07 10.57
CA LEU A 20 1.22 0.52 11.88
C LEU A 20 0.59 -0.86 11.72
N ASN A 21 1.22 -1.89 12.28
CA ASN A 21 0.78 -3.28 12.11
C ASN A 21 1.16 -4.06 13.37
N GLU A 22 0.38 -3.83 14.42
CA GLU A 22 0.50 -4.49 15.71
C GLU A 22 -0.47 -5.69 15.77
N PRO A 23 0.03 -6.90 16.04
CA PRO A 23 -0.82 -8.06 16.15
C PRO A 23 -1.69 -7.99 17.41
N PRO A 24 -2.88 -8.62 17.40
CA PRO A 24 -3.69 -8.75 18.61
C PRO A 24 -2.92 -9.48 19.71
N CYS A 25 -2.93 -8.88 20.90
CA CYS A 25 -2.39 -9.44 22.13
C CYS A 25 -3.51 -9.56 23.18
N PRO A 26 -4.38 -10.59 23.07
CA PRO A 26 -5.53 -10.76 23.98
C PRO A 26 -5.15 -11.04 25.44
N GLY A 27 -3.87 -11.26 25.73
CA GLY A 27 -3.34 -11.40 27.10
C GLY A 27 -2.74 -10.12 27.68
N SER A 28 -2.70 -9.02 26.94
CA SER A 28 -2.24 -7.72 27.44
C SER A 28 -3.29 -7.11 28.36
N TRP A 29 -2.85 -6.54 29.48
CA TRP A 29 -3.66 -5.70 30.37
C TRP A 29 -3.32 -4.22 30.24
N ASN A 30 -2.54 -3.86 29.23
CA ASN A 30 -2.05 -2.49 29.06
C ASN A 30 -3.13 -1.57 28.45
N SER A 31 -3.95 -2.11 27.54
CA SER A 31 -5.13 -1.44 26.99
C SER A 31 -6.16 -2.47 26.51
N ASP A 32 -7.46 -2.18 26.68
CA ASP A 32 -8.55 -3.02 26.15
C ASP A 32 -8.48 -3.18 24.62
N TRP A 33 -7.84 -2.22 23.93
CA TRP A 33 -7.64 -2.24 22.48
C TRP A 33 -6.51 -3.18 22.03
N ASP A 34 -5.54 -3.48 22.89
CA ASP A 34 -4.42 -4.38 22.57
C ASP A 34 -4.93 -5.79 22.21
N ALA A 35 -6.09 -6.19 22.75
CA ALA A 35 -6.69 -7.47 22.46
C ALA A 35 -7.11 -7.65 20.99
N GLN A 36 -7.38 -6.55 20.28
CA GLN A 36 -7.81 -6.56 18.88
C GLN A 36 -6.65 -6.36 17.91
N GLY A 37 -5.56 -5.73 18.37
CA GLY A 37 -4.47 -5.29 17.50
C GLY A 37 -4.88 -4.11 16.64
N GLU A 38 -3.91 -3.49 15.99
CA GLU A 38 -4.13 -2.31 15.16
C GLU A 38 -3.36 -2.41 13.85
N ARG A 39 -4.05 -2.05 12.76
CA ARG A 39 -3.52 -2.11 11.42
C ARG A 39 -3.91 -0.85 10.66
N GLU A 40 -2.99 0.09 10.56
CA GLU A 40 -3.18 1.37 9.89
C GLU A 40 -2.11 1.58 8.82
N LEU A 41 -2.51 2.15 7.69
CA LEU A 41 -1.64 2.41 6.56
C LEU A 41 -1.96 3.78 5.97
N GLU A 42 -0.96 4.65 5.92
CA GLU A 42 -1.02 5.92 5.23
C GLU A 42 0.02 5.95 4.12
N PHE A 43 -0.42 6.38 2.94
CA PHE A 43 0.41 6.40 1.74
C PHE A 43 0.09 7.61 0.87
N LYS A 44 1.07 8.02 0.07
CA LYS A 44 0.93 9.06 -0.95
C LYS A 44 1.41 8.52 -2.29
N ILE A 45 0.71 8.87 -3.37
CA ILE A 45 1.13 8.55 -4.73
C ILE A 45 2.15 9.60 -5.17
N VAL A 46 3.34 9.16 -5.55
CA VAL A 46 4.45 10.02 -6.00
C VAL A 46 4.46 10.12 -7.52
N SER A 47 4.20 9.01 -8.21
CA SER A 47 4.12 8.98 -9.66
C SER A 47 3.09 7.96 -10.14
N ALA A 48 2.53 8.19 -11.31
CA ALA A 48 1.56 7.31 -11.94
C ALA A 48 1.79 7.28 -13.45
N VAL A 49 1.99 6.08 -13.99
CA VAL A 49 2.32 5.81 -15.39
C VAL A 49 1.30 4.82 -15.94
N THR A 50 0.71 5.11 -17.09
CA THR A 50 -0.17 4.19 -17.80
C THR A 50 0.55 3.63 -19.01
N TYR A 51 0.15 2.45 -19.48
CA TYR A 51 0.61 1.90 -20.75
C TYR A 51 -0.57 1.89 -21.72
N ASP A 52 -0.33 2.28 -22.97
CA ASP A 52 -1.32 2.09 -24.04
C ASP A 52 -1.30 0.64 -24.57
N ASP A 53 -2.18 0.34 -25.52
CA ASP A 53 -2.28 -0.99 -26.15
C ASP A 53 -1.00 -1.39 -26.92
N ASP A 54 -0.14 -0.44 -27.26
CA ASP A 54 1.16 -0.65 -27.91
C ASP A 54 2.32 -0.80 -26.89
N GLY A 55 2.03 -0.75 -25.58
CA GLY A 55 3.01 -0.89 -24.51
C GLY A 55 3.89 0.35 -24.30
N VAL A 56 3.50 1.50 -24.84
CA VAL A 56 4.21 2.76 -24.69
C VAL A 56 3.85 3.40 -23.34
N ARG A 57 4.88 3.83 -22.60
CA ARG A 57 4.70 4.58 -21.35
C ARG A 57 4.05 5.92 -21.64
N MET A 58 2.84 6.09 -21.14
CA MET A 58 2.10 7.34 -21.11
C MET A 58 2.09 7.87 -19.67
N SER A 59 2.29 9.18 -19.50
CA SER A 59 1.98 9.81 -18.22
C SER A 59 0.48 9.68 -17.97
N CYS A 60 0.05 9.39 -16.73
CA CYS A 60 -1.37 9.46 -16.39
C CYS A 60 -1.99 10.76 -16.94
N SER A 61 -3.16 10.64 -17.57
CA SER A 61 -3.86 11.75 -18.21
C SER A 61 -3.92 12.94 -17.27
N ARG A 62 -3.71 14.15 -17.82
CA ARG A 62 -3.76 15.44 -17.12
C ARG A 62 -5.09 15.67 -16.38
N GLU A 63 -6.14 14.93 -16.73
CA GLU A 63 -7.47 14.99 -16.13
C GLU A 63 -7.56 14.28 -14.77
N TRP A 64 -6.68 13.31 -14.49
CA TRP A 64 -6.72 12.55 -13.24
C TRP A 64 -5.65 13.08 -12.28
N SER A 65 -6.10 13.77 -11.24
CA SER A 65 -5.20 14.16 -10.15
C SER A 65 -4.73 12.92 -9.37
N PHE A 66 -3.52 12.98 -8.80
CA PHE A 66 -3.03 11.92 -7.91
C PHE A 66 -3.97 11.65 -6.73
N ALA A 67 -4.68 12.67 -6.24
CA ALA A 67 -5.69 12.53 -5.20
C ALA A 67 -6.91 11.72 -5.67
N SER A 68 -7.36 11.95 -6.91
CA SER A 68 -8.46 11.20 -7.52
C SER A 68 -8.09 9.72 -7.72
N LEU A 69 -6.88 9.44 -8.20
CA LEU A 69 -6.34 8.08 -8.33
C LEU A 69 -6.24 7.39 -6.97
N ALA A 70 -5.69 8.07 -5.96
CA ALA A 70 -5.55 7.52 -4.61
C ALA A 70 -6.90 7.20 -3.99
N HIS A 71 -7.93 8.02 -4.24
CA HIS A 71 -9.27 7.76 -3.74
C HIS A 71 -9.94 6.58 -4.47
N TYR A 72 -9.87 6.56 -5.80
CA TYR A 72 -10.52 5.54 -6.62
C TYR A 72 -9.90 4.15 -6.41
N TYR A 73 -8.58 4.06 -6.42
CA TYR A 73 -7.84 2.82 -6.27
C TYR A 73 -7.43 2.52 -4.82
N ARG A 74 -7.93 3.28 -3.84
CA ARG A 74 -7.50 3.20 -2.44
C ARG A 74 -7.40 1.76 -1.93
N LYS A 75 -8.50 1.00 -2.06
CA LYS A 75 -8.60 -0.37 -1.55
C LYS A 75 -7.62 -1.32 -2.23
N GLN A 76 -7.40 -1.16 -3.53
CA GLN A 76 -6.51 -2.02 -4.32
C GLN A 76 -5.06 -1.74 -3.96
N ILE A 77 -4.69 -0.46 -3.86
CA ILE A 77 -3.36 -0.01 -3.42
C ILE A 77 -3.08 -0.51 -2.00
N GLU A 78 -4.02 -0.32 -1.08
CA GLU A 78 -3.88 -0.73 0.32
C GLU A 78 -3.68 -2.25 0.45
N GLN A 79 -4.48 -3.04 -0.29
CA GLN A 79 -4.35 -4.49 -0.28
C GLN A 79 -3.02 -4.97 -0.88
N ALA A 80 -2.55 -4.34 -1.96
CA ALA A 80 -1.26 -4.64 -2.57
C ALA A 80 -0.09 -4.32 -1.62
N LEU A 81 -0.12 -3.13 -1.00
CA LEU A 81 0.87 -2.71 0.00
C LEU A 81 0.91 -3.68 1.17
N TRP A 82 -0.25 -4.08 1.68
CA TRP A 82 -0.32 -5.04 2.78
C TRP A 82 0.25 -6.40 2.41
N HIS A 83 -0.02 -6.87 1.19
CA HIS A 83 0.56 -8.11 0.70
C HIS A 83 2.09 -8.05 0.66
N GLU A 84 2.66 -6.93 0.19
CA GLU A 84 4.12 -6.73 0.18
C GLU A 84 4.70 -6.64 1.59
N ILE A 85 4.08 -5.89 2.50
CA ILE A 85 4.51 -5.75 3.89
C ILE A 85 4.47 -7.10 4.61
N ASP A 86 3.40 -7.88 4.43
CA ASP A 86 3.27 -9.21 5.03
C ASP A 86 4.23 -10.22 4.43
N ALA A 87 4.52 -10.13 3.12
CA ALA A 87 5.56 -10.94 2.47
C ALA A 87 6.95 -10.59 3.02
N PHE A 88 7.24 -9.31 3.22
CA PHE A 88 8.50 -8.84 3.80
C PHE A 88 8.68 -9.32 5.24
N LYS A 89 7.66 -9.15 6.11
CA LYS A 89 7.66 -9.67 7.49
C LYS A 89 7.87 -11.19 7.51
N ARG A 90 7.21 -11.94 6.62
CA ARG A 90 7.41 -13.40 6.50
C ARG A 90 8.85 -13.74 6.15
N ARG A 91 9.46 -13.06 5.17
CA ARG A 91 10.88 -13.30 4.81
C ARG A 91 11.82 -13.02 5.98
N GLN A 92 11.61 -11.93 6.73
CA GLN A 92 12.44 -11.63 7.90
C GLN A 92 12.34 -12.70 8.99
N ARG A 93 11.14 -13.23 9.23
CA ARG A 93 10.92 -14.28 10.23
C ARG A 93 11.57 -15.63 9.88
N TRP A 94 11.82 -15.89 8.60
CA TRP A 94 12.46 -17.13 8.13
C TRP A 94 13.97 -16.98 7.92
N ALA A 95 14.50 -15.76 7.98
CA ALA A 95 15.92 -15.45 7.91
C ALA A 95 16.59 -15.37 9.30
N ALA A 96 15.83 -15.60 10.38
CA ALA A 96 16.27 -15.54 11.77
C ALA A 96 16.32 -16.95 12.40
#